data_AF-A0A397B7K0-F1
#
_entry.id   AF-A0A397B7K0-F1
#
_cell.length_a   1.000
_cell.length_b   1.000
_cell.length_c   1.000
_cell.angle_alpha   90.00
_cell.angle_beta   90.00
_cell.angle_gamma   90.00
#
_symmetry.space_group_name_H-M   'P 1'
#
loop_
_entity.id
_entity.type
_entity.pdbx_description
1 polymer ?
#
loop_
_entity_poly.entity_id
_entity_poly.type
_entity_poly.pdbx_seq_one_letter_code
_entity_poly.pdbx_strand_id
1 'polypeptide(L)'
;MSDDNIIVWDAGDGFDFLPPVDDSIFAGILEGVDMSSSDSPGPPAGKPTKRRLRSQTARMEILTLHETKAELEKAVRDIARNRDDRTLGMSSSERKWEQIARNQLELKLKALRENDQLRAAVAEQHQLTKELQAIVHKKPRRMLDDDQWRVLKLSAHGEQRLAAIHLIADRQLDTVESELLTTGLIEARDPLFNVSYVQHGSDAYMQGCCCVQYRRPLHAVVNAAWKAMNHLHAHAKGSTHQPRQAYSIGIDQHTVLIRVAFQASTGPTKLESSVILKKRQLNASHVRVVFRSILDDAGHPFDADSYVSDQYGWIDVELTDDDDGLVTYKGYAKAKYVLKPRQNDANLAELRVLLESVHLDHGESFVEDKDPIKLAEEVFRTSFHGFGLLFETILAAEDDVERVDATNTQ
;
A
#
# COMPACT_ATOMS: atom_id res chain seq x y z
N MET A 1 -27.95 48.65 8.61
CA MET A 1 -26.57 48.22 8.91
C MET A 1 -26.74 47.27 10.07
N SER A 2 -26.84 46.00 9.71
CA SER A 2 -27.55 45.00 10.48
C SER A 2 -26.62 43.85 10.77
N ASP A 3 -26.59 43.50 12.05
CA ASP A 3 -26.21 42.25 12.72
C ASP A 3 -25.76 41.07 11.84
N ASP A 4 -24.50 40.68 12.03
CA ASP A 4 -23.93 39.41 11.59
C ASP A 4 -24.37 38.29 12.54
N ASN A 5 -25.34 37.50 12.08
CA ASN A 5 -25.83 36.32 12.78
C ASN A 5 -24.95 35.12 12.43
N ILE A 6 -24.00 34.78 13.31
CA ILE A 6 -23.20 33.55 13.22
C ILE A 6 -24.10 32.36 13.59
N ILE A 7 -24.47 31.57 12.58
CA ILE A 7 -25.15 30.30 12.79
C ILE A 7 -24.10 29.28 13.24
N VAL A 8 -24.02 29.07 14.55
CA VAL A 8 -23.34 27.91 15.14
C VAL A 8 -24.22 26.70 14.85
N TRP A 9 -23.73 25.80 14.00
CA TRP A 9 -24.33 24.47 13.86
C TRP A 9 -24.04 23.70 15.14
N ASP A 10 -25.04 23.65 16.01
CA ASP A 10 -25.09 22.75 17.16
C ASP A 10 -25.08 21.31 16.61
N ALA A 11 -23.94 20.64 16.69
CA ALA A 11 -23.77 19.25 16.29
C ALA A 11 -24.32 18.28 17.37
N GLY A 12 -25.42 18.66 18.02
CA GLY A 12 -25.98 17.96 19.18
C GLY A 12 -26.89 16.78 18.85
N ASP A 13 -27.45 16.66 17.64
CA ASP A 13 -28.64 15.83 17.43
C ASP A 13 -28.53 14.76 16.32
N GLY A 14 -27.32 14.40 15.89
CA GLY A 14 -27.10 13.55 14.71
C GLY A 14 -26.86 12.05 14.95
N PHE A 15 -26.57 11.60 16.18
CA PHE A 15 -26.04 10.25 16.42
C PHE A 15 -26.53 9.59 17.70
N ASP A 16 -27.81 9.78 18.04
CA ASP A 16 -28.43 9.21 19.25
C ASP A 16 -28.88 7.73 19.11
N PHE A 17 -28.22 6.94 18.24
CA PHE A 17 -28.57 5.53 18.00
C PHE A 17 -27.56 4.52 18.59
N LEU A 18 -26.47 4.97 19.19
CA LEU A 18 -25.48 4.07 19.80
C LEU A 18 -25.57 4.16 21.33
N PRO A 19 -25.73 3.02 22.04
CA PRO A 19 -25.64 3.05 23.49
C PRO A 19 -24.23 3.56 23.89
N PRO A 20 -24.13 4.44 24.91
CA PRO A 20 -22.85 4.93 25.38
C PRO A 20 -21.96 3.77 25.79
N VAL A 21 -20.68 3.85 25.41
CA VAL A 21 -19.67 2.86 25.77
C VAL A 21 -19.48 2.93 27.29
N ASP A 22 -19.86 1.86 27.97
CA ASP A 22 -19.72 1.74 29.42
C ASP A 22 -18.28 1.35 29.77
N ASP A 23 -17.45 2.36 30.06
CA ASP A 23 -16.05 2.19 30.46
C ASP A 23 -15.90 1.48 31.83
N SER A 24 -17.00 1.25 32.58
CA SER A 24 -16.97 0.51 33.84
C SER A 24 -16.66 -0.99 33.68
N ILE A 25 -16.84 -1.53 32.46
CA ILE A 25 -16.55 -2.93 32.14
C ILE A 25 -15.04 -3.23 32.19
N PHE A 26 -14.20 -2.25 31.89
CA PHE A 26 -12.74 -2.44 31.85
C PHE A 26 -12.05 -2.21 33.20
N ALA A 27 -12.68 -1.48 34.12
CA ALA A 27 -12.11 -1.20 35.44
C ALA A 27 -12.13 -2.43 36.37
N GLY A 28 -13.15 -3.27 36.30
CA GLY A 28 -13.31 -4.42 37.20
C GLY A 28 -12.32 -5.58 36.96
N ILE A 29 -11.64 -5.61 35.81
CA ILE A 29 -10.71 -6.70 35.46
C ILE A 29 -9.32 -6.47 36.09
N LEU A 30 -8.97 -5.24 36.45
CA LEU A 30 -7.64 -4.90 36.96
C LEU A 30 -7.51 -5.00 38.50
N GLU A 31 -8.60 -4.94 39.26
CA GLU A 31 -8.56 -4.96 40.74
C GLU A 31 -8.46 -6.37 41.35
N GLY A 32 -8.55 -7.44 40.56
CA GLY A 32 -8.66 -8.82 41.05
C GLY A 32 -7.36 -9.55 41.38
N VAL A 33 -6.19 -8.96 41.16
CA VAL A 33 -4.89 -9.66 41.33
C VAL A 33 -4.04 -8.99 42.42
N ASP A 34 -4.33 -9.31 43.68
CA ASP A 34 -3.44 -9.01 44.80
C ASP A 34 -2.62 -10.27 45.15
N MET A 35 -1.31 -10.22 44.84
CA MET A 35 -0.33 -11.27 45.12
C MET A 35 0.56 -10.84 46.29
N SER A 36 0.28 -11.39 47.47
CA SER A 36 1.15 -11.26 48.64
C SER A 36 1.17 -12.57 49.42
N SER A 37 2.36 -13.19 49.49
CA SER A 37 2.68 -14.34 50.34
C SER A 37 3.97 -14.10 51.11
N SER A 38 3.93 -14.25 52.43
CA SER A 38 5.10 -14.60 53.26
C SER A 38 4.66 -15.25 54.59
N ASP A 39 5.29 -16.40 54.87
CA ASP A 39 5.31 -17.35 56.01
C ASP A 39 5.58 -16.75 57.42
N SER A 40 5.43 -17.37 58.62
CA SER A 40 4.92 -18.62 59.27
C SER A 40 5.25 -18.48 60.83
N PRO A 41 5.12 -19.45 61.79
CA PRO A 41 4.07 -20.41 62.17
C PRO A 41 3.75 -20.49 63.71
N GLY A 42 2.66 -21.17 64.10
CA GLY A 42 2.42 -21.67 65.49
C GLY A 42 0.99 -22.24 65.74
N PRO A 43 0.80 -23.48 66.27
CA PRO A 43 -0.51 -24.13 66.47
C PRO A 43 -1.02 -24.00 67.94
N PRO A 44 -2.22 -24.49 68.37
CA PRO A 44 -3.23 -25.30 67.66
C PRO A 44 -4.72 -24.83 67.85
N ALA A 45 -5.63 -25.66 67.30
CA ALA A 45 -7.04 -25.87 67.69
C ALA A 45 -8.16 -25.21 66.85
N GLY A 46 -8.79 -26.06 66.02
CA GLY A 46 -10.23 -26.08 65.72
C GLY A 46 -10.81 -25.01 64.79
N LYS A 47 -11.18 -25.41 63.55
CA LYS A 47 -12.40 -24.97 62.79
C LYS A 47 -12.42 -25.54 61.35
N PRO A 48 -13.47 -26.27 60.93
CA PRO A 48 -13.65 -26.64 59.53
C PRO A 48 -14.54 -25.62 58.82
N THR A 49 -14.03 -24.46 58.39
CA THR A 49 -14.92 -23.44 57.78
C THR A 49 -14.39 -22.63 56.59
N LYS A 50 -13.08 -22.58 56.29
CA LYS A 50 -12.60 -21.74 55.16
C LYS A 50 -12.69 -22.40 53.77
N ARG A 51 -12.45 -23.71 53.67
CA ARG A 51 -12.44 -24.44 52.38
C ARG A 51 -13.84 -24.67 51.80
N ARG A 52 -14.83 -24.89 52.67
CA ARG A 52 -16.24 -25.12 52.28
C ARG A 52 -16.91 -23.83 51.78
N LEU A 53 -16.55 -22.68 52.37
CA LEU A 53 -17.01 -21.36 51.94
C LEU A 53 -16.47 -20.99 50.55
N ARG A 54 -15.16 -21.17 50.28
CA ARG A 54 -14.56 -20.94 48.95
C ARG A 54 -15.20 -21.80 47.85
N SER A 55 -15.51 -23.07 48.15
CA SER A 55 -16.22 -23.96 47.21
C SER A 55 -17.67 -23.54 46.97
N GLN A 56 -18.31 -22.88 47.93
CA GLN A 56 -19.67 -22.38 47.78
C GLN A 56 -19.69 -21.07 46.98
N THR A 57 -18.73 -20.17 47.22
CA THR A 57 -18.53 -18.94 46.44
C THR A 57 -18.28 -19.24 44.97
N ALA A 58 -17.36 -20.16 44.66
CA ALA A 58 -17.07 -20.56 43.27
C ALA A 58 -18.29 -21.19 42.57
N ARG A 59 -19.16 -21.90 43.30
CA ARG A 59 -20.41 -22.44 42.74
C ARG A 59 -21.43 -21.35 42.44
N MET A 60 -21.55 -20.34 43.30
CA MET A 60 -22.43 -19.20 43.02
C MET A 60 -21.91 -18.39 41.83
N GLU A 61 -20.59 -18.19 41.73
CA GLU A 61 -19.96 -17.48 40.61
C GLU A 61 -20.17 -18.18 39.26
N ILE A 62 -20.07 -19.52 39.23
CA ILE A 62 -20.39 -20.30 38.02
C ILE A 62 -21.86 -20.14 37.63
N LEU A 63 -22.78 -20.09 38.61
CA LEU A 63 -24.20 -19.89 38.34
C LEU A 63 -24.47 -18.48 37.78
N THR A 64 -23.85 -17.45 38.36
CA THR A 64 -23.97 -16.08 37.84
C THR A 64 -23.37 -15.95 36.45
N LEU A 65 -22.24 -16.61 36.18
CA LEU A 65 -21.63 -16.62 34.84
C LEU A 65 -22.49 -17.36 33.80
N HIS A 66 -23.20 -18.42 34.21
CA HIS A 66 -24.15 -19.10 33.33
C HIS A 66 -25.38 -18.24 33.04
N GLU A 67 -25.86 -17.48 34.04
CA GLU A 67 -26.98 -16.55 33.87
C GLU A 67 -26.60 -15.39 32.96
N THR A 68 -25.46 -14.73 33.20
CA THR A 68 -24.97 -13.65 32.33
C THR A 68 -24.68 -14.14 30.92
N LYS A 69 -24.14 -15.36 30.75
CA LYS A 69 -23.98 -15.97 29.43
C LYS A 69 -25.33 -16.15 28.74
N ALA A 70 -26.34 -16.65 29.43
CA ALA A 70 -27.67 -16.86 28.86
C ALA A 70 -28.34 -15.54 28.45
N GLU A 71 -28.15 -14.48 29.24
CA GLU A 71 -28.62 -13.13 28.94
C GLU A 71 -27.91 -12.55 27.72
N LEU A 72 -26.58 -12.66 27.64
CA LEU A 72 -25.80 -12.20 26.48
C LEU A 72 -26.16 -12.97 25.21
N GLU A 73 -26.32 -14.29 25.30
CA GLU A 73 -26.77 -15.10 24.16
C GLU A 73 -28.16 -14.69 23.68
N LYS A 74 -29.06 -14.30 24.60
CA LYS A 74 -30.37 -13.77 24.25
C LYS A 74 -30.24 -12.42 23.55
N ALA A 75 -29.46 -11.50 24.09
CA ALA A 75 -29.23 -10.19 23.49
C ALA A 75 -28.64 -10.30 22.07
N VAL A 76 -27.67 -11.21 21.86
CA VAL A 76 -27.10 -11.47 20.53
C VAL A 76 -28.15 -11.98 19.55
N ARG A 77 -29.02 -12.91 19.98
CA ARG A 77 -30.12 -13.42 19.15
C ARG A 77 -31.12 -12.32 18.77
N ASP A 78 -31.46 -11.44 19.72
CA ASP A 78 -32.40 -10.36 19.49
C ASP A 78 -31.82 -9.30 18.53
N ILE A 79 -30.52 -8.98 18.66
CA ILE A 79 -29.80 -8.09 17.73
C ILE A 79 -29.73 -8.72 16.33
N ALA A 80 -29.48 -10.02 16.22
CA ALA A 80 -29.45 -10.72 14.93
C ALA A 80 -30.82 -10.68 14.23
N ARG A 81 -31.90 -10.95 14.96
CA ARG A 81 -33.28 -10.87 14.42
C ARG A 81 -33.64 -9.47 13.94
N ASN A 82 -33.36 -8.45 14.75
CA ASN A 82 -33.61 -7.05 14.36
C ASN A 82 -32.81 -6.64 13.12
N ARG A 83 -31.63 -7.24 12.90
CA ARG A 83 -30.83 -7.03 11.69
C ARG A 83 -31.46 -7.70 10.47
N ASP A 84 -31.87 -8.95 10.60
CA ASP A 84 -32.51 -9.68 9.50
C ASP A 84 -33.78 -8.96 9.04
N ASP A 85 -34.62 -8.53 9.98
CA ASP A 85 -35.86 -7.78 9.71
C ASP A 85 -35.57 -6.44 9.00
N ARG A 86 -34.50 -5.72 9.40
CA ARG A 86 -34.07 -4.50 8.70
C ARG A 86 -33.57 -4.78 7.29
N THR A 87 -32.78 -5.83 7.09
CA THR A 87 -32.24 -6.17 5.76
C THR A 87 -33.31 -6.62 4.77
N LEU A 88 -34.41 -7.23 5.24
CA LEU A 88 -35.56 -7.63 4.42
C LEU A 88 -36.34 -6.42 3.87
N GLY A 89 -36.35 -5.30 4.59
CA GLY A 89 -37.00 -4.06 4.17
C GLY A 89 -36.17 -3.16 3.25
N MET A 90 -34.88 -3.47 3.05
CA MET A 90 -33.94 -2.63 2.30
C MET A 90 -33.84 -3.06 0.83
N SER A 91 -33.72 -2.08 -0.06
CA SER A 91 -33.37 -2.29 -1.47
C SER A 91 -31.95 -2.86 -1.61
N SER A 92 -31.65 -3.44 -2.77
CA SER A 92 -30.32 -4.01 -3.07
C SER A 92 -29.21 -2.96 -2.95
N SER A 93 -29.48 -1.72 -3.34
CA SER A 93 -28.52 -0.62 -3.26
C SER A 93 -28.25 -0.20 -1.81
N GLU A 94 -29.29 -0.14 -0.96
CA GLU A 94 -29.14 0.20 0.45
C GLU A 94 -28.36 -0.87 1.23
N ARG A 95 -28.60 -2.16 0.96
CA ARG A 95 -27.84 -3.26 1.56
C ARG A 95 -26.35 -3.21 1.18
N LYS A 96 -26.04 -2.83 -0.07
CA LYS A 96 -24.67 -2.64 -0.54
C LYS A 96 -23.97 -1.51 0.23
N TRP A 97 -24.61 -0.35 0.37
CA TRP A 97 -24.04 0.79 1.10
C TRP A 97 -23.88 0.53 2.59
N GLU A 98 -24.82 -0.18 3.22
CA GLU A 98 -24.70 -0.59 4.62
C GLU A 98 -23.50 -1.52 4.82
N GLN A 99 -23.27 -2.46 3.89
CA GLN A 99 -22.09 -3.33 3.94
C GLN A 99 -20.78 -2.54 3.77
N ILE A 100 -20.74 -1.59 2.84
CA ILE A 100 -19.58 -0.71 2.63
C ILE A 100 -19.30 0.12 3.88
N ALA A 101 -20.32 0.74 4.47
CA ALA A 101 -20.18 1.56 5.68
C ALA A 101 -19.65 0.75 6.87
N ARG A 102 -20.09 -0.51 7.02
CA ARG A 102 -19.57 -1.41 8.06
C ARG A 102 -18.09 -1.75 7.85
N ASN A 103 -17.71 -2.12 6.63
CA ASN A 103 -16.32 -2.43 6.31
C ASN A 103 -15.42 -1.20 6.57
N GLN A 104 -15.88 0.00 6.19
CA GLN A 104 -15.15 1.25 6.45
C GLN A 104 -15.00 1.55 7.96
N LEU A 105 -16.03 1.28 8.76
CA LEU A 105 -15.93 1.41 10.22
C LEU A 105 -14.92 0.42 10.81
N GLU A 106 -14.94 -0.84 10.37
CA GLU A 106 -13.99 -1.86 10.81
C GLU A 106 -12.54 -1.46 10.47
N LEU A 107 -12.31 -0.98 9.25
CA LEU A 107 -11.02 -0.46 8.82
C LEU A 107 -10.58 0.74 9.64
N LYS A 108 -11.48 1.70 9.91
CA LYS A 108 -11.20 2.85 10.79
C LYS A 108 -10.80 2.38 12.19
N LEU A 109 -11.54 1.45 12.79
CA LEU A 109 -11.24 0.92 14.12
C LEU A 109 -9.90 0.18 14.13
N LYS A 110 -9.60 -0.58 13.07
CA LYS A 110 -8.29 -1.23 12.89
C LYS A 110 -7.17 -0.18 12.80
N ALA A 111 -7.32 0.84 11.96
CA ALA A 111 -6.35 1.91 11.81
C ALA A 111 -6.14 2.70 13.11
N LEU A 112 -7.20 2.93 13.90
CA LEU A 112 -7.08 3.56 15.22
C LEU A 112 -6.30 2.68 16.20
N ARG A 113 -6.60 1.37 16.27
CA ARG A 113 -5.83 0.43 17.11
C ARG A 113 -4.37 0.37 16.68
N GLU A 114 -4.10 0.33 15.38
CA GLU A 114 -2.74 0.37 14.84
C GLU A 114 -2.05 1.70 15.15
N ASN A 115 -2.78 2.83 15.07
CA ASN A 115 -2.24 4.14 15.43
C ASN A 115 -1.86 4.22 16.91
N ASP A 116 -2.72 3.70 17.78
CA ASP A 116 -2.46 3.65 19.22
C ASP A 116 -1.30 2.69 19.54
N GLN A 117 -1.22 1.54 18.87
CA GLN A 117 -0.07 0.64 18.96
C GLN A 117 1.22 1.30 18.48
N LEU A 118 1.19 2.05 17.38
CA LEU A 118 2.34 2.78 16.87
C LEU A 118 2.74 3.92 17.80
N ARG A 119 1.77 4.65 18.38
CA ARG A 119 2.05 5.69 19.38
C ARG A 119 2.66 5.10 20.64
N ALA A 120 2.16 3.95 21.11
CA ALA A 120 2.73 3.22 22.23
C ALA A 120 4.16 2.76 21.90
N ALA A 121 4.38 2.16 20.72
CA ALA A 121 5.72 1.74 20.27
C ALA A 121 6.68 2.92 20.11
N VAL A 122 6.21 4.09 19.63
CA VAL A 122 7.02 5.32 19.55
C VAL A 122 7.34 5.85 20.95
N ALA A 123 6.38 5.82 21.88
CA ALA A 123 6.62 6.21 23.27
C ALA A 123 7.63 5.27 23.94
N GLU A 124 7.52 3.96 23.73
CA GLU A 124 8.48 2.95 24.17
C GLU A 124 9.85 3.16 23.54
N GLN A 125 9.93 3.40 22.23
CA GLN A 125 11.19 3.71 21.55
C GLN A 125 11.80 5.02 22.03
N HIS A 126 11.00 6.02 22.35
CA HIS A 126 11.48 7.29 22.91
C HIS A 126 12.04 7.09 24.32
N GLN A 127 11.36 6.29 25.15
CA GLN A 127 11.83 5.89 26.47
C GLN A 127 13.12 5.07 26.38
N LEU A 128 13.15 4.06 25.50
CA LEU A 128 14.34 3.26 25.21
C LEU A 128 15.47 4.12 24.66
N THR A 129 15.19 5.13 23.85
CA THR A 129 16.21 6.06 23.33
C THR A 129 16.80 6.91 24.46
N LYS A 130 16.01 7.36 25.43
CA LYS A 130 16.52 8.07 26.62
C LYS A 130 17.39 7.17 27.49
N GLU A 131 16.94 5.94 27.72
CA GLU A 131 17.70 4.94 28.48
C GLU A 131 18.98 4.52 27.76
N LEU A 132 18.91 4.31 26.43
CA LEU A 132 20.07 4.04 25.60
C LEU A 132 20.98 5.27 25.50
N GLN A 133 20.51 6.51 25.47
CA GLN A 133 21.38 7.69 25.55
C GLN A 133 22.15 7.73 26.89
N ALA A 134 21.51 7.33 27.99
CA ALA A 134 22.19 7.17 29.28
C ALA A 134 23.24 6.04 29.26
N ILE A 135 23.03 4.98 28.48
CA ILE A 135 23.93 3.82 28.36
C ILE A 135 25.01 4.01 27.28
N VAL A 136 24.75 4.76 26.20
CA VAL A 136 25.57 4.94 24.98
C VAL A 136 26.82 5.81 25.20
N HIS A 137 27.03 6.34 26.41
CA HIS A 137 28.39 6.67 26.86
C HIS A 137 29.33 5.44 26.86
N LYS A 138 28.83 4.22 26.63
CA LYS A 138 29.58 2.99 26.37
C LYS A 138 28.89 2.17 25.27
N LYS A 139 29.34 2.23 24.01
CA LYS A 139 28.72 1.52 22.87
C LYS A 139 29.50 0.25 22.47
N PRO A 140 28.82 -0.79 21.96
CA PRO A 140 28.80 -1.03 20.51
C PRO A 140 27.41 -1.31 19.91
N ARG A 141 27.33 -1.18 18.58
CA ARG A 141 26.19 -0.83 17.73
C ARG A 141 25.81 -2.06 16.87
N ARG A 142 24.64 -2.72 17.08
CA ARG A 142 24.27 -3.89 16.25
C ARG A 142 22.78 -4.31 16.15
N MET A 143 21.80 -3.53 16.58
CA MET A 143 20.38 -3.98 16.68
C MET A 143 19.35 -3.19 15.83
N LEU A 144 19.75 -2.44 14.80
CA LEU A 144 18.85 -1.52 14.05
C LEU A 144 18.70 -1.85 12.54
N ASP A 145 19.17 -3.00 12.08
CA ASP A 145 19.33 -3.27 10.63
C ASP A 145 18.14 -3.95 9.94
N ASP A 146 17.17 -4.48 10.68
CA ASP A 146 16.13 -5.38 10.14
C ASP A 146 14.98 -4.66 9.38
N ASP A 147 14.84 -3.34 9.53
CA ASP A 147 13.72 -2.56 8.96
C ASP A 147 14.13 -1.65 7.80
N GLN A 148 15.35 -1.78 7.28
CA GLN A 148 15.85 -0.97 6.16
C GLN A 148 14.95 -1.03 4.91
N TRP A 149 14.30 -2.16 4.68
CA TRP A 149 13.37 -2.34 3.57
C TRP A 149 12.18 -1.36 3.62
N ARG A 150 11.78 -0.88 4.81
CA ARG A 150 10.69 0.10 4.97
C ARG A 150 11.05 1.43 4.31
N VAL A 151 12.32 1.78 4.31
CA VAL A 151 12.86 2.97 3.62
C VAL A 151 13.45 2.61 2.25
N LEU A 152 13.05 1.48 1.68
CA LEU A 152 13.38 1.03 0.32
C LEU A 152 14.88 0.80 0.12
N LYS A 153 15.53 0.30 1.17
CA LYS A 153 16.94 -0.05 1.16
C LYS A 153 17.13 -1.56 1.23
N LEU A 154 18.06 -2.08 0.45
CA LEU A 154 18.43 -3.49 0.44
C LEU A 154 19.79 -3.69 1.14
N SER A 155 19.92 -4.78 1.89
CA SER A 155 21.18 -5.14 2.54
C SER A 155 22.11 -5.86 1.56
N ALA A 156 23.40 -5.96 1.91
CA ALA A 156 24.38 -6.71 1.12
C ALA A 156 24.27 -8.23 1.30
N HIS A 157 23.52 -8.68 2.32
CA HIS A 157 23.37 -10.10 2.63
C HIS A 157 22.27 -10.73 1.78
N GLY A 158 22.61 -11.77 1.01
CA GLY A 158 21.72 -12.35 0.01
C GLY A 158 20.32 -12.71 0.51
N GLU A 159 20.20 -13.43 1.63
CA GLU A 159 18.89 -13.84 2.16
C GLU A 159 18.04 -12.65 2.64
N GLN A 160 18.65 -11.73 3.38
CA GLN A 160 17.98 -10.50 3.85
C GLN A 160 17.57 -9.61 2.68
N ARG A 161 18.41 -9.52 1.65
CA ARG A 161 18.11 -8.80 0.41
C ARG A 161 16.89 -9.38 -0.30
N LEU A 162 16.80 -10.71 -0.42
CA LEU A 162 15.65 -11.39 -1.02
C LEU A 162 14.37 -11.20 -0.20
N ALA A 163 14.46 -11.34 1.13
CA ALA A 163 13.33 -11.10 2.03
C ALA A 163 12.83 -9.65 1.92
N ALA A 164 13.75 -8.68 1.90
CA ALA A 164 13.42 -7.27 1.73
C ALA A 164 12.73 -6.97 0.39
N ILE A 165 13.17 -7.62 -0.71
CA ILE A 165 12.53 -7.48 -2.03
C ILE A 165 11.05 -7.91 -1.96
N HIS A 166 10.75 -9.05 -1.34
CA HIS A 166 9.37 -9.50 -1.18
C HIS A 166 8.56 -8.58 -0.27
N LEU A 167 9.11 -8.17 0.88
CA LEU A 167 8.43 -7.29 1.83
C LEU A 167 8.09 -5.92 1.22
N ILE A 168 8.99 -5.34 0.42
CA ILE A 168 8.73 -4.08 -0.30
C ILE A 168 7.57 -4.24 -1.27
N ALA A 169 7.55 -5.33 -2.04
CA ALA A 169 6.51 -5.59 -3.03
C ALA A 169 5.16 -5.94 -2.38
N ASP A 170 5.16 -6.70 -1.28
CA ASP A 170 3.95 -7.05 -0.54
C ASP A 170 3.33 -5.82 0.10
N ARG A 171 4.14 -4.94 0.69
CA ARG A 171 3.65 -3.64 1.15
C ARG A 171 3.01 -2.84 0.02
N GLN A 172 3.58 -2.87 -1.19
CA GLN A 172 2.99 -2.17 -2.34
C GLN A 172 1.67 -2.80 -2.78
N LEU A 173 1.51 -4.12 -2.68
CA LEU A 173 0.23 -4.81 -2.94
C LEU A 173 -0.86 -4.39 -1.95
N ASP A 174 -0.49 -4.21 -0.67
CA ASP A 174 -1.40 -3.81 0.39
C ASP A 174 -1.92 -2.38 0.24
N THR A 175 -1.18 -1.48 -0.43
CA THR A 175 -1.66 -0.09 -0.66
C THR A 175 -2.64 0.04 -1.82
N VAL A 176 -2.70 -0.93 -2.74
CA VAL A 176 -3.44 -0.80 -4.00
C VAL A 176 -4.94 -0.51 -3.78
N GLU A 177 -5.59 -1.17 -2.83
CA GLU A 177 -7.02 -0.93 -2.56
C GLU A 177 -7.27 0.48 -2.01
N SER A 178 -6.39 0.97 -1.14
CA SER A 178 -6.45 2.35 -0.64
C SER A 178 -6.24 3.35 -1.76
N GLU A 179 -5.28 3.09 -2.65
CA GLU A 179 -5.01 3.95 -3.81
C GLU A 179 -6.18 3.96 -4.78
N LEU A 180 -6.72 2.79 -5.14
CA LEU A 180 -7.95 2.65 -5.94
C LEU A 180 -9.10 3.51 -5.39
N LEU A 181 -9.29 3.53 -4.06
CA LEU A 181 -10.32 4.35 -3.41
C LEU A 181 -10.01 5.84 -3.56
N THR A 182 -8.80 6.26 -3.21
CA THR A 182 -8.41 7.69 -3.21
C THR A 182 -8.37 8.29 -4.61
N THR A 183 -8.07 7.50 -5.65
CA THR A 183 -8.07 7.96 -7.05
C THR A 183 -9.45 7.84 -7.70
N GLY A 184 -10.46 7.34 -6.99
CA GLY A 184 -11.81 7.11 -7.54
C GLY A 184 -11.87 6.00 -8.59
N LEU A 185 -10.87 5.13 -8.65
CA LEU A 185 -10.78 4.06 -9.64
C LEU A 185 -11.57 2.81 -9.24
N ILE A 186 -11.99 2.65 -7.97
CA ILE A 186 -12.79 1.49 -7.54
C ILE A 186 -14.02 1.29 -8.44
N GLU A 187 -14.79 2.36 -8.66
CA GLU A 187 -16.04 2.29 -9.43
C GLU A 187 -15.87 2.73 -10.89
N ALA A 188 -14.66 3.13 -11.30
CA ALA A 188 -14.40 3.52 -12.68
C ALA A 188 -14.66 2.34 -13.62
N ARG A 189 -15.58 2.56 -14.56
CA ARG A 189 -15.91 1.65 -15.67
C ARG A 189 -15.64 2.29 -17.03
N ASP A 190 -15.81 3.61 -17.11
CA ASP A 190 -15.56 4.37 -18.32
C ASP A 190 -14.06 4.56 -18.58
N PRO A 191 -13.66 4.72 -19.86
CA PRO A 191 -12.29 5.06 -20.21
C PRO A 191 -11.82 6.32 -19.49
N LEU A 192 -10.76 6.19 -18.71
CA LEU A 192 -10.13 7.28 -17.98
C LEU A 192 -8.65 7.32 -18.34
N PHE A 193 -8.13 8.53 -18.54
CA PHE A 193 -6.69 8.80 -18.55
C PHE A 193 -6.47 10.17 -17.92
N ASN A 194 -5.75 10.21 -16.81
CA ASN A 194 -5.45 11.45 -16.12
C ASN A 194 -4.00 11.45 -15.64
N VAL A 195 -3.38 12.63 -15.69
CA VAL A 195 -2.06 12.90 -15.12
C VAL A 195 -2.17 14.19 -14.33
N SER A 196 -1.68 14.18 -13.10
CA SER A 196 -1.78 15.30 -12.18
C SER A 196 -0.51 15.47 -11.35
N TYR A 197 -0.18 16.72 -11.04
CA TYR A 197 0.85 17.08 -10.07
C TYR A 197 0.30 16.99 -8.64
N VAL A 198 1.09 16.41 -7.73
CA VAL A 198 0.77 16.32 -6.31
C VAL A 198 1.97 16.73 -5.48
N GLN A 199 1.75 17.66 -4.55
CA GLN A 199 2.78 18.11 -3.62
C GLN A 199 2.45 17.64 -2.19
N HIS A 200 3.41 16.99 -1.55
CA HIS A 200 3.35 16.59 -0.15
C HIS A 200 4.52 17.21 0.60
N GLY A 201 4.27 18.32 1.29
CA GLY A 201 5.30 19.07 1.99
C GLY A 201 6.37 19.61 1.02
N SER A 202 7.62 19.17 1.20
CA SER A 202 8.73 19.55 0.33
C SER A 202 8.90 18.68 -0.91
N ASP A 203 8.19 17.55 -0.96
CA ASP A 203 8.30 16.58 -2.04
C ASP A 203 7.20 16.81 -3.08
N ALA A 204 7.58 16.63 -4.33
CA ALA A 204 6.69 16.81 -5.46
C ALA A 204 6.66 15.54 -6.31
N TYR A 205 5.46 15.15 -6.71
CA TYR A 205 5.18 13.90 -7.40
C TYR A 205 4.31 14.17 -8.61
N MET A 206 4.53 13.41 -9.67
CA MET A 206 3.53 13.24 -10.72
C MET A 206 2.85 11.91 -10.50
N GLN A 207 1.53 11.90 -10.66
CA GLN A 207 0.75 10.68 -10.66
C GLN A 207 -0.10 10.60 -11.91
N GLY A 208 -0.30 9.38 -12.39
CA GLY A 208 -1.21 9.09 -13.49
C GLY A 208 -2.11 7.93 -13.13
N CYS A 209 -3.34 7.99 -13.62
CA CYS A 209 -4.28 6.89 -13.56
C CYS A 209 -4.91 6.64 -14.92
N CYS A 210 -5.26 5.39 -15.18
CA CYS A 210 -6.05 5.01 -16.32
C CYS A 210 -7.06 3.90 -15.99
N CYS A 211 -8.15 3.86 -16.74
CA CYS A 211 -9.15 2.80 -16.73
C CYS A 211 -9.51 2.50 -18.19
N VAL A 212 -9.47 1.24 -18.60
CA VAL A 212 -9.83 0.79 -19.95
C VAL A 212 -10.51 -0.57 -19.85
N GLN A 213 -11.48 -0.85 -20.72
CA GLN A 213 -12.11 -2.16 -20.82
C GLN A 213 -11.72 -2.86 -22.12
N TYR A 214 -11.39 -4.14 -22.02
CA TYR A 214 -10.97 -4.99 -23.13
C TYR A 214 -11.96 -6.14 -23.33
N ARG A 215 -12.30 -6.41 -24.60
CA ARG A 215 -12.98 -7.65 -25.01
C ARG A 215 -11.94 -8.72 -25.33
N ARG A 216 -11.20 -9.15 -24.30
CA ARG A 216 -10.08 -10.09 -24.40
C ARG A 216 -10.05 -10.97 -23.16
N PRO A 217 -9.48 -12.19 -23.24
CA PRO A 217 -9.36 -13.04 -22.08
C PRO A 217 -8.38 -12.43 -21.05
N LEU A 218 -8.66 -12.68 -19.77
CA LEU A 218 -7.90 -12.12 -18.64
C LEU A 218 -6.40 -12.37 -18.77
N HIS A 219 -6.00 -13.58 -19.17
CA HIS A 219 -4.59 -13.96 -19.27
C HIS A 219 -3.82 -13.14 -20.31
N ALA A 220 -4.45 -12.81 -21.44
CA ALA A 220 -3.81 -12.03 -22.50
C ALA A 220 -3.54 -10.59 -22.04
N VAL A 221 -4.54 -9.95 -21.42
CA VAL A 221 -4.40 -8.60 -20.85
C VAL A 221 -3.30 -8.58 -19.78
N VAL A 222 -3.28 -9.57 -18.88
CA VAL A 222 -2.26 -9.68 -17.82
C VAL A 222 -0.86 -9.94 -18.39
N ASN A 223 -0.74 -10.80 -19.40
CA ASN A 223 0.54 -11.12 -20.03
C ASN A 223 1.11 -9.93 -20.80
N ALA A 224 0.27 -9.23 -21.56
CA ALA A 224 0.64 -8.00 -22.25
C ALA A 224 1.11 -6.93 -21.24
N ALA A 225 0.38 -6.74 -20.13
CA ALA A 225 0.76 -5.81 -19.07
C ALA A 225 2.12 -6.18 -18.44
N TRP A 226 2.32 -7.47 -18.14
CA TRP A 226 3.58 -7.95 -17.57
C TRP A 226 4.77 -7.75 -18.53
N LYS A 227 4.61 -8.08 -19.82
CA LYS A 227 5.64 -7.89 -20.84
C LYS A 227 5.95 -6.40 -21.05
N ALA A 228 4.92 -5.55 -21.13
CA ALA A 228 5.06 -4.11 -21.28
C ALA A 228 5.84 -3.50 -20.10
N MET A 229 5.53 -3.91 -18.86
CA MET A 229 6.24 -3.45 -17.65
C MET A 229 7.71 -3.88 -17.65
N ASN A 230 7.99 -5.14 -17.99
CA ASN A 230 9.37 -5.62 -18.11
C ASN A 230 10.15 -4.84 -19.18
N HIS A 231 9.53 -4.59 -20.33
CA HIS A 231 10.17 -3.83 -21.41
C HIS A 231 10.43 -2.38 -21.00
N LEU A 232 9.41 -1.69 -20.45
CA LEU A 232 9.49 -0.28 -20.02
C LEU A 232 10.63 -0.05 -19.02
N HIS A 233 10.79 -0.95 -18.05
CA HIS A 233 11.81 -0.77 -17.03
C HIS A 233 13.20 -1.26 -17.44
N ALA A 234 13.32 -2.08 -18.48
CA ALA A 234 14.61 -2.59 -18.96
C ALA A 234 15.20 -1.78 -20.13
N HIS A 235 14.38 -1.02 -20.87
CA HIS A 235 14.79 -0.34 -22.10
C HIS A 235 14.40 1.14 -22.10
N ALA A 236 15.25 1.99 -22.68
CA ALA A 236 14.85 3.33 -23.10
C ALA A 236 13.91 3.25 -24.31
N LYS A 237 13.04 4.24 -24.47
CA LYS A 237 12.20 4.37 -25.69
C LYS A 237 13.03 4.83 -26.90
N GLY A 238 13.96 5.76 -26.71
CA GLY A 238 14.82 6.27 -27.77
C GLY A 238 15.95 5.30 -28.16
N SER A 239 16.23 5.18 -29.47
CA SER A 239 17.32 4.31 -29.98
C SER A 239 18.74 4.88 -29.77
N THR A 240 18.86 6.17 -29.42
CA THR A 240 20.13 6.90 -29.33
C THR A 240 20.90 6.66 -28.05
N HIS A 241 20.24 6.29 -26.95
CA HIS A 241 20.88 6.05 -25.66
C HIS A 241 20.59 4.62 -25.18
N GLN A 242 21.49 3.70 -25.52
CA GLN A 242 21.48 2.38 -24.90
C GLN A 242 21.83 2.52 -23.41
N PRO A 243 21.13 1.81 -22.52
CA PRO A 243 21.50 1.78 -21.13
C PRO A 243 22.92 1.27 -20.99
N ARG A 244 23.74 1.98 -20.19
CA ARG A 244 25.12 1.58 -19.88
C ARG A 244 25.15 0.21 -19.22
N GLN A 245 24.14 -0.07 -18.42
CA GLN A 245 23.91 -1.34 -17.78
C GLN A 245 22.40 -1.56 -17.64
N ALA A 246 21.92 -2.71 -18.10
CA ALA A 246 20.55 -3.17 -17.87
C ALA A 246 20.60 -4.64 -17.49
N TYR A 247 20.02 -5.01 -16.35
CA TYR A 247 19.85 -6.40 -15.97
C TYR A 247 18.45 -6.62 -15.41
N SER A 248 17.87 -7.75 -15.81
CA SER A 248 16.62 -8.28 -15.28
C SER A 248 16.92 -9.59 -14.58
N ILE A 249 16.60 -9.65 -13.28
CA ILE A 249 16.87 -10.80 -12.43
C ILE A 249 15.52 -11.36 -12.00
N GLY A 250 15.20 -12.58 -12.46
CA GLY A 250 14.06 -13.34 -11.94
C GLY A 250 14.36 -13.79 -10.51
N ILE A 251 13.60 -13.28 -9.55
CA ILE A 251 13.72 -13.68 -8.14
C ILE A 251 12.94 -14.96 -7.91
N ASP A 252 11.72 -15.03 -8.46
CA ASP A 252 10.86 -16.20 -8.49
C ASP A 252 9.93 -16.16 -9.73
N GLN A 253 8.90 -17.01 -9.77
CA GLN A 253 7.94 -17.08 -10.89
C GLN A 253 7.11 -15.81 -11.10
N HIS A 254 7.00 -14.95 -10.09
CA HIS A 254 6.09 -13.82 -10.03
C HIS A 254 6.78 -12.51 -9.63
N THR A 255 8.08 -12.54 -9.32
CA THR A 255 8.86 -11.40 -8.84
C THR A 255 10.11 -11.23 -9.70
N VAL A 256 10.29 -10.03 -10.25
CA VAL A 256 11.46 -9.67 -11.06
C VAL A 256 12.06 -8.38 -10.51
N LEU A 257 13.39 -8.35 -10.40
CA LEU A 257 14.13 -7.14 -10.11
C LEU A 257 14.79 -6.65 -11.40
N ILE A 258 14.46 -5.44 -11.83
CA ILE A 258 15.05 -4.80 -13.00
C ILE A 258 15.90 -3.64 -12.55
N ARG A 259 17.13 -3.56 -13.04
CA ARG A 259 17.99 -2.41 -12.82
C ARG A 259 18.58 -1.90 -14.11
N VAL A 260 18.53 -0.58 -14.26
CA VAL A 260 19.03 0.13 -15.42
C VAL A 260 19.80 1.37 -14.99
N ALA A 261 20.89 1.64 -15.70
CA ALA A 261 21.69 2.85 -15.57
C ALA A 261 21.85 3.53 -16.93
N PHE A 262 21.53 4.81 -17.00
CA PHE A 262 21.70 5.68 -18.15
C PHE A 262 22.76 6.75 -17.86
N GLN A 263 23.45 7.19 -18.90
CA GLN A 263 24.44 8.26 -18.83
C GLN A 263 24.22 9.24 -20.00
N ALA A 264 24.29 10.54 -19.72
CA ALA A 264 24.17 11.59 -20.73
C ALA A 264 25.33 11.50 -21.75
N SER A 265 25.06 11.88 -23.01
CA SER A 265 26.06 11.82 -24.09
C SER A 265 27.15 12.88 -23.94
N THR A 266 26.81 14.04 -23.38
CA THR A 266 27.67 15.23 -23.35
C THR A 266 28.24 15.57 -21.98
N GLY A 267 28.00 14.75 -20.95
CA GLY A 267 28.37 15.09 -19.57
C GLY A 267 28.41 13.93 -18.59
N PRO A 268 28.77 14.18 -17.32
CA PRO A 268 28.91 13.16 -16.28
C PRO A 268 27.57 12.71 -15.69
N THR A 269 26.46 13.36 -16.05
CA THR A 269 25.12 13.09 -15.49
C THR A 269 24.68 11.64 -15.72
N LYS A 270 24.29 10.96 -14.64
CA LYS A 270 23.83 9.56 -14.63
C LYS A 270 22.45 9.45 -13.99
N LEU A 271 21.63 8.55 -14.52
CA LEU A 271 20.33 8.20 -13.97
C LEU A 271 20.29 6.69 -13.74
N GLU A 272 20.10 6.26 -12.49
CA GLU A 272 19.95 4.86 -12.13
C GLU A 272 18.55 4.58 -11.60
N SER A 273 18.04 3.40 -11.92
CA SER A 273 16.73 2.91 -11.48
C SER A 273 16.83 1.44 -11.16
N SER A 274 16.25 1.04 -10.03
CA SER A 274 16.16 -0.35 -9.60
C SER A 274 14.74 -0.62 -9.16
N VAL A 275 13.96 -1.38 -9.95
CA VAL A 275 12.52 -1.57 -9.76
C VAL A 275 12.22 -3.03 -9.50
N ILE A 276 11.45 -3.28 -8.44
CA ILE A 276 10.85 -4.57 -8.16
C ILE A 276 9.50 -4.62 -8.87
N LEU A 277 9.26 -5.65 -9.67
CA LEU A 277 7.98 -6.01 -10.25
C LEU A 277 7.45 -7.25 -9.53
N LYS A 278 6.18 -7.24 -9.09
CA LYS A 278 5.54 -8.43 -8.51
C LYS A 278 4.13 -8.62 -9.03
N LYS A 279 3.82 -9.83 -9.49
CA LYS A 279 2.47 -10.25 -9.91
C LYS A 279 1.82 -11.10 -8.82
N ARG A 280 0.53 -10.89 -8.56
CA ARG A 280 -0.27 -11.69 -7.63
C ARG A 280 -1.63 -11.99 -8.25
N GLN A 281 -1.96 -13.28 -8.32
CA GLN A 281 -3.33 -13.74 -8.59
C GLN A 281 -4.14 -13.63 -7.29
N LEU A 282 -5.25 -12.88 -7.29
CA LEU A 282 -6.11 -12.73 -6.11
C LEU A 282 -7.22 -13.80 -6.09
N ASN A 283 -7.86 -14.02 -7.23
CA ASN A 283 -8.86 -15.06 -7.46
C ASN A 283 -8.81 -15.50 -8.95
N ALA A 284 -9.71 -16.34 -9.45
CA ALA A 284 -9.66 -16.80 -10.85
C ALA A 284 -9.90 -15.68 -11.89
N SER A 285 -10.58 -14.59 -11.52
CA SER A 285 -10.95 -13.47 -12.37
C SER A 285 -10.11 -12.20 -12.15
N HIS A 286 -9.18 -12.19 -11.19
CA HIS A 286 -8.52 -10.95 -10.74
C HIS A 286 -7.02 -11.12 -10.52
N VAL A 287 -6.24 -10.28 -11.21
CA VAL A 287 -4.78 -10.22 -11.12
C VAL A 287 -4.30 -8.81 -10.84
N ARG A 288 -3.29 -8.71 -9.99
CA ARG A 288 -2.62 -7.46 -9.68
C ARG A 288 -1.14 -7.56 -9.99
N VAL A 289 -0.60 -6.51 -10.59
CA VAL A 289 0.84 -6.32 -10.80
C VAL A 289 1.24 -5.04 -10.10
N VAL A 290 2.30 -5.06 -9.31
CA VAL A 290 2.83 -3.87 -8.63
C VAL A 290 4.27 -3.63 -9.04
N PHE A 291 4.68 -2.37 -8.95
CA PHE A 291 6.07 -2.00 -9.10
C PHE A 291 6.51 -0.99 -8.05
N ARG A 292 7.74 -1.14 -7.53
CA ARG A 292 8.34 -0.18 -6.60
C ARG A 292 9.84 -0.09 -6.81
N SER A 293 10.34 1.14 -6.91
CA SER A 293 11.77 1.43 -6.93
C SER A 293 12.46 1.24 -5.57
N ILE A 294 13.72 0.85 -5.62
CA ILE A 294 14.67 0.76 -4.51
C ILE A 294 15.52 2.02 -4.53
N LEU A 295 15.78 2.59 -3.35
CA LEU A 295 16.51 3.84 -3.19
C LEU A 295 17.95 3.65 -2.75
N ASP A 296 18.29 2.47 -2.19
CA ASP A 296 19.64 2.10 -1.80
C ASP A 296 19.81 0.58 -1.86
N ASP A 297 20.96 0.09 -2.32
CA ASP A 297 21.25 -1.34 -2.38
C ASP A 297 22.71 -1.56 -1.95
N ALA A 298 22.92 -2.01 -0.72
CA ALA A 298 24.28 -2.22 -0.21
C ALA A 298 25.02 -3.37 -0.90
N GLY A 299 24.31 -4.33 -1.51
CA GLY A 299 24.91 -5.40 -2.29
C GLY A 299 25.40 -4.91 -3.66
N HIS A 300 24.67 -3.95 -4.24
CA HIS A 300 24.99 -3.31 -5.50
C HIS A 300 24.76 -1.79 -5.38
N PRO A 301 25.68 -1.01 -4.82
CA PRO A 301 25.46 0.42 -4.60
C PRO A 301 25.20 1.19 -5.90
N PHE A 302 24.38 2.23 -5.83
CA PHE A 302 24.25 3.23 -6.90
C PHE A 302 25.48 4.14 -6.91
N ASP A 303 25.82 4.74 -8.06
CA ASP A 303 26.89 5.74 -8.10
C ASP A 303 26.50 6.96 -7.23
N ALA A 304 27.44 7.47 -6.43
CA ALA A 304 27.19 8.57 -5.48
C ALA A 304 26.71 9.87 -6.14
N ASP A 305 27.08 10.05 -7.42
CA ASP A 305 26.73 11.21 -8.24
C ASP A 305 25.56 10.93 -9.21
N SER A 306 24.91 9.76 -9.09
CA SER A 306 23.74 9.42 -9.92
C SER A 306 22.43 9.95 -9.33
N TYR A 307 21.50 10.29 -10.21
CA TYR A 307 20.10 10.47 -9.84
C TYR A 307 19.45 9.10 -9.70
N VAL A 308 18.77 8.84 -8.59
CA VAL A 308 18.04 7.57 -8.35
C VAL A 308 16.55 7.82 -8.54
N SER A 309 15.91 7.04 -9.40
CA SER A 309 14.46 7.13 -9.62
C SER A 309 13.67 6.64 -8.41
N ASP A 310 12.74 7.47 -7.91
CA ASP A 310 11.74 7.09 -6.90
C ASP A 310 10.35 7.06 -7.54
N GLN A 311 9.93 5.86 -7.96
CA GLN A 311 8.64 5.61 -8.58
C GLN A 311 7.97 4.34 -8.03
N TYR A 312 6.65 4.30 -8.14
CA TYR A 312 5.83 3.13 -7.83
C TYR A 312 4.51 3.17 -8.56
N GLY A 313 3.81 2.05 -8.53
CA GLY A 313 2.46 1.97 -9.07
C GLY A 313 1.97 0.54 -9.13
N TRP A 314 0.83 0.39 -9.77
CA TRP A 314 0.15 -0.88 -9.87
C TRP A 314 -0.74 -0.94 -11.11
N ILE A 315 -1.04 -2.16 -11.50
CA ILE A 315 -1.99 -2.54 -12.52
C ILE A 315 -2.93 -3.55 -11.88
N ASP A 316 -4.22 -3.30 -12.00
CA ASP A 316 -5.30 -4.14 -11.49
C ASP A 316 -6.16 -4.58 -12.67
N VAL A 317 -6.26 -5.88 -12.88
CA VAL A 317 -6.95 -6.47 -14.04
C VAL A 317 -8.00 -7.45 -13.54
N GLU A 318 -9.26 -7.14 -13.80
CA GLU A 318 -10.41 -7.89 -13.29
C GLU A 318 -11.35 -8.25 -14.44
N LEU A 319 -11.73 -9.53 -14.54
CA LEU A 319 -12.83 -9.97 -15.39
C LEU A 319 -14.14 -9.56 -14.72
N THR A 320 -14.94 -8.77 -15.43
CA THR A 320 -16.22 -8.26 -14.95
C THR A 320 -17.25 -9.38 -14.95
N ASP A 321 -18.01 -9.54 -13.87
CA ASP A 321 -19.06 -10.55 -13.73
C ASP A 321 -20.29 -10.33 -14.65
N ASP A 322 -20.32 -9.22 -15.39
CA ASP A 322 -21.38 -8.93 -16.37
C ASP A 322 -21.25 -9.88 -17.59
N ASP A 323 -22.38 -10.30 -18.18
CA ASP A 323 -22.51 -11.34 -19.25
C ASP A 323 -21.60 -11.15 -20.49
N ASP A 324 -20.97 -9.99 -20.64
CA ASP A 324 -20.14 -9.64 -21.80
C ASP A 324 -18.68 -10.14 -21.73
N GLY A 325 -18.25 -10.72 -20.61
CA GLY A 325 -16.88 -11.24 -20.45
C GLY A 325 -15.79 -10.17 -20.61
N LEU A 326 -16.12 -8.93 -20.24
CA LEU A 326 -15.24 -7.77 -20.36
C LEU A 326 -14.17 -7.78 -19.27
N VAL A 327 -12.92 -7.54 -19.64
CA VAL A 327 -11.81 -7.36 -18.70
C VAL A 327 -11.59 -5.88 -18.46
N THR A 328 -11.73 -5.46 -17.21
CA THR A 328 -11.43 -4.10 -16.76
C THR A 328 -9.96 -4.02 -16.36
N TYR A 329 -9.24 -3.11 -17.00
CA TYR A 329 -7.84 -2.77 -16.73
C TYR A 329 -7.78 -1.42 -16.04
N LYS A 330 -7.16 -1.36 -14.86
CA LYS A 330 -6.90 -0.12 -14.12
C LYS A 330 -5.42 -0.01 -13.87
N GLY A 331 -4.85 1.16 -14.13
CA GLY A 331 -3.44 1.44 -13.94
C GLY A 331 -3.25 2.69 -13.09
N TYR A 332 -2.24 2.66 -12.23
CA TYR A 332 -1.78 3.81 -11.48
C TYR A 332 -0.26 3.83 -11.45
N ALA A 333 0.31 5.02 -11.59
CA ALA A 333 1.74 5.24 -11.43
C ALA A 333 1.96 6.56 -10.70
N LYS A 334 2.98 6.61 -9.84
CA LYS A 334 3.44 7.80 -9.16
C LYS A 334 4.96 7.84 -9.18
N ALA A 335 5.51 8.97 -9.59
CA ALA A 335 6.95 9.20 -9.62
C ALA A 335 7.29 10.51 -8.89
N LYS A 336 8.28 10.44 -8.01
CA LYS A 336 8.86 11.61 -7.36
C LYS A 336 9.72 12.34 -8.37
N TYR A 337 9.45 13.62 -8.53
CA TYR A 337 10.31 14.49 -9.32
C TYR A 337 11.16 15.31 -8.37
N VAL A 338 12.48 15.26 -8.57
CA VAL A 338 13.42 16.08 -7.82
C VAL A 338 13.32 17.51 -8.36
N LEU A 339 12.31 18.24 -7.89
CA LEU A 339 12.09 19.66 -8.21
C LEU A 339 12.99 20.60 -7.39
N LYS A 340 13.96 20.06 -6.66
CA LYS A 340 15.01 20.83 -5.99
C LYS A 340 16.37 20.41 -6.52
N PRO A 341 16.96 21.18 -7.44
CA PRO A 341 18.36 21.04 -7.80
C PRO A 341 19.18 21.06 -6.50
N ARG A 342 20.18 20.20 -6.36
CA ARG A 342 21.25 20.51 -5.39
C ARG A 342 21.75 21.90 -5.78
N GLN A 343 21.98 22.78 -4.80
CA GLN A 343 22.13 24.24 -4.95
C GLN A 343 23.27 24.72 -5.91
N ASN A 344 23.90 23.85 -6.72
CA ASN A 344 25.00 24.16 -7.64
C ASN A 344 24.92 23.49 -9.04
N ASP A 345 23.79 22.93 -9.51
CA ASP A 345 23.82 22.10 -10.73
C ASP A 345 23.72 22.89 -12.06
N ALA A 346 24.85 22.97 -12.77
CA ALA A 346 24.90 23.12 -14.24
C ALA A 346 24.31 21.90 -14.99
N ASN A 347 23.91 20.85 -14.26
CA ASN A 347 23.53 19.52 -14.77
C ASN A 347 22.03 19.35 -15.08
N LEU A 348 21.16 20.33 -14.82
CA LEU A 348 19.72 20.21 -15.11
C LEU A 348 19.44 20.15 -16.61
N ALA A 349 20.20 20.90 -17.41
CA ALA A 349 20.11 20.84 -18.87
C ALA A 349 20.54 19.45 -19.38
N GLU A 350 21.61 18.89 -18.81
CA GLU A 350 22.05 17.52 -19.13
C GLU A 350 21.03 16.47 -18.69
N LEU A 351 20.43 16.62 -17.51
CA LEU A 351 19.37 15.73 -17.03
C LEU A 351 18.13 15.80 -17.92
N ARG A 352 17.77 16.99 -18.42
CA ARG A 352 16.67 17.15 -19.38
C ARG A 352 16.97 16.39 -20.68
N VAL A 353 18.15 16.59 -21.28
CA VAL A 353 18.57 15.86 -22.49
C VAL A 353 18.57 14.35 -22.25
N LEU A 354 19.01 13.91 -21.07
CA LEU A 354 18.96 12.51 -20.68
C LEU A 354 17.52 12.00 -20.59
N LEU A 355 16.61 12.74 -19.94
CA LEU A 355 15.19 12.37 -19.84
C LEU A 355 14.50 12.35 -21.20
N GLU A 356 14.81 13.28 -22.11
CA GLU A 356 14.33 13.28 -23.49
C GLU A 356 14.74 11.99 -24.19
N SER A 357 16.02 11.63 -24.12
CA SER A 357 16.51 10.41 -24.76
C SER A 357 15.90 9.11 -24.21
N VAL A 358 15.54 9.09 -22.93
CA VAL A 358 14.97 7.91 -22.27
C VAL A 358 13.48 7.76 -22.56
N HIS A 359 12.74 8.88 -22.63
CA HIS A 359 11.28 8.86 -22.64
C HIS A 359 10.62 9.30 -23.95
N LEU A 360 11.36 9.92 -24.88
CA LEU A 360 10.86 10.41 -26.17
C LEU A 360 11.47 9.65 -27.36
N ASP A 361 10.76 9.71 -28.49
CA ASP A 361 11.23 9.19 -29.77
C ASP A 361 12.20 10.18 -30.45
N HIS A 362 12.92 9.69 -31.46
CA HIS A 362 14.01 10.44 -32.07
C HIS A 362 13.50 11.70 -32.81
N GLY A 363 13.95 12.88 -32.38
CA GLY A 363 13.56 14.17 -32.96
C GLY A 363 12.47 14.91 -32.17
N GLU A 364 11.94 14.30 -31.12
CA GLU A 364 11.08 14.96 -30.14
C GLU A 364 11.92 15.52 -28.97
N SER A 365 11.57 16.72 -28.51
CA SER A 365 12.17 17.39 -27.36
C SER A 365 11.06 17.96 -26.50
N PHE A 366 11.25 17.98 -25.18
CA PHE A 366 10.29 18.66 -24.32
C PHE A 366 10.32 20.16 -24.62
N VAL A 367 9.17 20.82 -24.53
CA VAL A 367 9.13 22.27 -24.75
C VAL A 367 10.06 22.94 -23.74
N GLU A 368 10.83 23.93 -24.18
CA GLU A 368 11.70 24.74 -23.33
C GLU A 368 10.85 25.70 -22.48
N ASP A 369 9.98 25.15 -21.63
CA ASP A 369 9.25 25.91 -20.63
C ASP A 369 10.16 26.10 -19.40
N LYS A 370 10.12 27.32 -18.83
CA LYS A 370 10.88 27.69 -17.63
C LYS A 370 10.30 27.07 -16.37
N ASP A 371 9.08 26.54 -16.44
CA ASP A 371 8.43 25.87 -15.32
C ASP A 371 8.84 24.40 -15.23
N PRO A 372 9.65 24.00 -14.23
CA PRO A 372 10.13 22.63 -14.10
C PRO A 372 8.99 21.65 -13.76
N ILE A 373 7.86 22.13 -13.24
CA ILE A 373 6.69 21.29 -12.95
C ILE A 373 6.03 20.83 -14.25
N LYS A 374 5.89 21.74 -15.22
CA LYS A 374 5.31 21.39 -16.53
C LYS A 374 6.19 20.44 -17.32
N LEU A 375 7.52 20.62 -17.24
CA LEU A 375 8.46 19.65 -17.80
C LEU A 375 8.24 18.26 -17.18
N ALA A 376 8.17 18.18 -15.85
CA ALA A 376 7.89 16.93 -15.16
C ALA A 376 6.57 16.30 -15.60
N GLU A 377 5.55 17.13 -15.85
CA GLU A 377 4.24 16.68 -16.34
C GLU A 377 4.32 16.10 -17.73
N GLU A 378 4.99 16.79 -18.64
CA GLU A 378 5.17 16.36 -20.03
C GLU A 378 5.96 15.05 -20.08
N VAL A 379 7.09 14.96 -19.35
CA VAL A 379 7.89 13.73 -19.23
C VAL A 379 7.03 12.59 -18.72
N PHE A 380 6.31 12.78 -17.62
CA PHE A 380 5.50 11.73 -17.02
C PHE A 380 4.36 11.31 -17.94
N ARG A 381 3.64 12.27 -18.52
CA ARG A 381 2.51 12.04 -19.42
C ARG A 381 2.93 11.26 -20.66
N THR A 382 4.04 11.65 -21.30
CA THR A 382 4.58 10.93 -22.47
C THR A 382 5.06 9.53 -22.12
N SER A 383 5.68 9.37 -20.95
CA SER A 383 6.08 8.06 -20.42
C SER A 383 4.89 7.14 -20.23
N PHE A 384 3.87 7.62 -19.50
CA PHE A 384 2.64 6.90 -19.16
C PHE A 384 1.80 6.57 -20.41
N HIS A 385 1.67 7.51 -21.35
CA HIS A 385 0.99 7.28 -22.62
C HIS A 385 1.72 6.24 -23.49
N GLY A 386 3.04 6.35 -23.64
CA GLY A 386 3.79 5.39 -24.46
C GLY A 386 3.87 4.00 -23.82
N PHE A 387 3.72 3.86 -22.50
CA PHE A 387 3.45 2.55 -21.90
C PHE A 387 2.13 1.96 -22.40
N GLY A 388 1.06 2.77 -22.45
CA GLY A 388 -0.22 2.37 -23.01
C GLY A 388 -0.11 1.89 -24.47
N LEU A 389 0.61 2.63 -25.32
CA LEU A 389 0.85 2.22 -26.71
C LEU A 389 1.63 0.90 -26.82
N LEU A 390 2.67 0.73 -26.00
CA LEU A 390 3.46 -0.50 -25.96
C LEU A 390 2.59 -1.69 -25.51
N PHE A 391 1.78 -1.48 -24.48
CA PHE A 391 0.82 -2.45 -24.00
C PHE A 391 -0.16 -2.89 -25.10
N GLU A 392 -0.80 -1.94 -25.79
CA GLU A 392 -1.73 -2.23 -26.89
C GLU A 392 -1.05 -2.99 -28.04
N THR A 393 0.19 -2.62 -28.36
CA THR A 393 0.97 -3.30 -29.40
C THR A 393 1.24 -4.76 -29.03
N ILE A 394 1.63 -5.02 -27.79
CA ILE A 394 1.88 -6.39 -27.30
C ILE A 394 0.56 -7.18 -27.25
N LEU A 395 -0.52 -6.55 -26.79
CA LEU A 395 -1.84 -7.19 -26.71
C LEU A 395 -2.38 -7.54 -28.11
N ALA A 396 -2.17 -6.68 -29.10
CA ALA A 396 -2.52 -6.96 -30.49
C ALA A 396 -1.71 -8.13 -31.08
N ALA A 397 -0.42 -8.22 -30.74
CA ALA A 397 0.44 -9.32 -31.22
C ALA A 397 0.09 -10.68 -30.60
N GLU A 398 -0.45 -10.73 -29.38
CA GLU A 398 -0.92 -11.99 -28.77
C GLU A 398 -2.11 -12.59 -29.53
N ASP A 399 -2.99 -11.77 -30.12
CA ASP A 399 -4.11 -12.24 -30.94
C ASP A 399 -3.67 -12.95 -32.21
N ASP A 400 -2.62 -12.45 -32.85
CA ASP A 400 -2.12 -13.01 -34.10
C ASP A 400 -1.49 -14.38 -33.86
N VAL A 401 -0.86 -14.60 -32.71
CA VAL A 401 -0.32 -15.91 -32.31
C VAL A 401 -1.45 -16.91 -32.02
N GLU A 402 -2.47 -16.52 -31.25
CA GLU A 402 -3.61 -17.41 -30.95
C GLU A 402 -4.41 -17.77 -32.23
N ARG A 403 -4.53 -16.85 -33.21
CA ARG A 403 -5.16 -17.15 -34.51
C ARG A 403 -4.35 -18.11 -35.36
N VAL A 404 -3.02 -17.98 -35.39
CA VAL A 404 -2.13 -18.86 -36.16
C VAL A 404 -2.09 -20.28 -35.55
N ASP A 405 -2.09 -20.40 -34.23
CA ASP A 405 -2.15 -21.70 -33.57
C ASP A 405 -3.50 -22.41 -33.77
N ALA A 406 -4.62 -21.67 -33.74
CA ALA A 406 -5.95 -22.21 -34.01
C ALA A 406 -6.15 -22.67 -35.48
N THR A 407 -5.39 -22.09 -36.41
CA THR A 407 -5.44 -22.47 -37.84
C THR A 407 -4.48 -23.62 -38.18
N ASN A 408 -3.40 -23.80 -37.42
CA ASN A 408 -2.48 -24.94 -37.55
C ASN A 408 -2.94 -26.22 -36.83
N THR A 409 -4.01 -26.16 -36.03
CA THR A 409 -4.61 -27.33 -35.35
C THR A 409 -5.85 -27.89 -36.07
N GLN A 410 -6.19 -27.40 -37.27
CA GLN A 410 -7.26 -27.95 -38.11
C GLN A 410 -6.75 -28.93 -39.17
#